data_AF-Q0S3A0-F1
#
_entry.id   AF-Q0S3A0-F1
#
_cell.length_a   1.000
_cell.length_b   1.000
_cell.length_c   1.000
_cell.angle_alpha   90.00
_cell.angle_beta   90.00
_cell.angle_gamma   90.00
#
_symmetry.space_group_name_H-M   'P 1'
#
loop_
_entity.id
_entity.type
_entity.pdbx_description
1 polymer ?
#
loop_
_entity_poly.entity_id
_entity_poly.type
_entity_poly.pdbx_seq_one_letter_code
_entity_poly.pdbx_strand_id
1 'polypeptide(L)'
;MLDLVLHALVGAVVGVLVYIVQTAGQSVPPNAAEGTAGFAVIPAWLVFSFVHRTAIQARFHATFGKWMTGLCVVRPDDGTWPSFGYLVKAWFRSAGAALQSDTATDGEDGMPAVVRRQSESFDTL
;
A
#
# COMPACT_ATOMS: atom_id res chain seq x y z
N MET A 1 -8.91 -5.32 -3.09
CA MET A 1 -9.89 -4.76 -2.13
C MET A 1 -9.34 -4.69 -0.71
N LEU A 2 -8.88 -5.80 -0.11
CA LEU A 2 -8.34 -5.81 1.27
C LEU A 2 -7.23 -4.78 1.53
N ASP A 3 -6.29 -4.63 0.59
CA ASP A 3 -5.23 -3.63 0.73
C ASP A 3 -5.82 -2.21 0.83
N LEU A 4 -6.77 -1.85 -0.04
CA LEU A 4 -7.37 -0.51 -0.02
C LEU A 4 -8.05 -0.21 1.32
N VAL A 5 -8.79 -1.18 1.86
CA VAL A 5 -9.43 -1.08 3.19
C VAL A 5 -8.37 -0.84 4.27
N LEU A 6 -7.29 -1.62 4.26
CA LEU A 6 -6.20 -1.44 5.23
C LEU A 6 -5.60 -0.03 5.17
N HIS A 7 -5.40 0.52 3.98
CA HIS A 7 -4.81 1.86 3.85
C HIS A 7 -5.80 2.94 4.30
N ALA A 8 -7.09 2.81 3.96
CA ALA A 8 -8.13 3.72 4.42
C ALA A 8 -8.25 3.71 5.95
N LEU A 9 -8.18 2.52 6.57
CA LEU A 9 -8.18 2.37 8.03
C LEU A 9 -6.98 3.07 8.67
N VAL A 10 -5.77 2.90 8.13
CA VAL A 10 -4.58 3.59 8.65
C VAL A 10 -4.71 5.11 8.53
N GLY A 11 -5.18 5.61 7.38
CA GLY A 11 -5.43 7.03 7.20
C GLY A 11 -6.44 7.59 8.20
N ALA A 12 -7.55 6.88 8.42
CA ALA A 12 -8.58 7.28 9.39
C ALA A 12 -8.06 7.26 10.83
N VAL A 13 -7.31 6.23 11.23
CA VAL A 13 -6.68 6.15 12.56
C VAL A 13 -5.74 7.33 12.78
N VAL A 14 -4.90 7.67 11.80
CA VAL A 14 -4.00 8.84 11.92
C VAL A 14 -4.80 10.14 12.03
N GLY A 15 -5.85 10.33 11.23
CA GLY A 15 -6.72 11.50 11.35
C GLY A 15 -7.34 11.64 12.75
N VAL A 16 -7.86 10.54 13.31
CA VAL A 16 -8.41 10.50 14.67
C VAL A 16 -7.34 10.83 15.71
N LEU A 17 -6.12 10.26 15.59
CA LEU A 17 -5.03 10.56 16.51
C LEU A 17 -4.61 12.03 16.46
N VAL A 18 -4.50 12.62 15.27
CA VAL A 18 -4.19 14.05 15.10
C VAL A 18 -5.28 14.92 15.75
N TYR A 19 -6.56 14.60 15.51
CA TYR A 19 -7.68 15.29 16.13
C TYR A 19 -7.61 15.24 17.66
N ILE A 20 -7.39 14.05 18.23
CA ILE A 20 -7.27 13.86 19.68
C ILE A 20 -6.10 14.67 20.24
N VAL A 21 -4.93 14.62 19.62
CA VAL A 21 -3.74 15.35 20.08
C VAL A 21 -3.99 16.87 20.11
N GLN A 22 -4.70 17.40 19.12
CA GLN A 22 -4.99 18.84 19.04
C GLN A 22 -6.07 19.30 20.01
N THR A 23 -7.05 18.44 20.29
CA THR A 23 -8.19 18.78 21.17
C THR A 23 -7.92 18.48 22.65
N ALA A 24 -7.07 17.51 22.95
CA ALA A 24 -6.71 17.12 24.32
C ALA A 24 -6.06 18.26 25.13
N GLY A 25 -5.42 19.23 24.46
CA GLY A 25 -4.80 20.39 25.09
C GLY A 25 -5.65 21.68 25.06
N GLN A 26 -6.86 21.65 24.48
CA GLN A 26 -7.66 22.85 24.14
C GLN A 26 -6.90 23.92 23.34
N SER A 27 -5.80 23.54 22.68
CA SER A 27 -4.86 24.48 22.05
C SER A 27 -5.35 25.01 20.70
N VAL A 28 -6.40 24.41 20.13
CA VAL A 28 -6.92 24.72 18.79
C VAL A 28 -8.45 24.63 18.79
N PRO A 29 -9.17 25.56 18.13
CA PRO A 29 -10.62 25.47 17.99
C PRO A 29 -11.03 24.23 17.16
N PRO A 30 -12.21 23.61 17.44
CA PRO A 30 -12.59 22.33 16.85
C PRO A 30 -12.58 22.29 15.31
N ASN A 31 -13.01 23.36 14.66
CA ASN A 31 -13.02 23.47 13.19
C ASN A 31 -11.62 23.42 12.57
N ALA A 32 -10.64 24.08 13.21
CA ALA A 32 -9.25 24.04 12.75
C ALA A 32 -8.60 22.68 13.04
N ALA A 33 -9.02 22.02 14.13
CA ALA A 33 -8.58 20.67 14.45
C ALA A 33 -9.11 19.63 13.46
N GLU A 34 -10.40 19.72 13.11
CA GLU A 34 -11.03 18.90 12.06
C GLU A 34 -10.35 19.07 10.71
N GLY A 35 -10.08 20.32 10.32
CA GLY A 35 -9.35 20.62 9.09
C GLY A 35 -7.99 19.94 9.06
N THR A 36 -7.18 20.11 10.11
CA THR A 36 -5.85 19.52 10.18
C THR A 36 -5.88 17.99 10.20
N ALA A 37 -6.81 17.41 10.96
CA ALA A 37 -7.02 15.97 11.02
C ALA A 37 -7.41 15.40 9.65
N GLY A 38 -8.34 16.05 8.94
CA GLY A 38 -8.75 15.68 7.59
C GLY A 38 -7.58 15.75 6.60
N PHE A 39 -6.80 16.83 6.66
CA PHE A 39 -5.58 16.97 5.83
C PHE A 39 -4.53 15.91 6.13
N ALA A 40 -4.42 15.41 7.37
CA ALA A 40 -3.45 14.38 7.75
C ALA A 40 -3.79 12.99 7.18
N VAL A 41 -5.06 12.72 6.83
CA VAL A 41 -5.49 11.42 6.28
C VAL A 41 -4.79 11.11 4.94
N ILE A 42 -4.71 12.09 4.05
CA ILE A 42 -4.15 11.92 2.70
C ILE A 42 -2.66 11.52 2.73
N PRO A 43 -1.75 12.29 3.38
CA PRO A 43 -0.35 11.92 3.45
C PRO A 43 -0.14 10.62 4.25
N ALA A 44 -0.92 10.36 5.29
CA ALA A 44 -0.85 9.09 6.03
C ALA A 44 -1.18 7.89 5.15
N TRP A 45 -2.27 8.00 4.37
CA TRP A 45 -2.66 6.98 3.39
C TRP A 45 -1.59 6.78 2.32
N LEU A 46 -1.00 7.86 1.79
CA LEU A 46 0.06 7.80 0.77
C LEU A 46 1.34 7.16 1.30
N VAL A 47 1.84 7.59 2.46
CA VAL A 47 3.05 7.05 3.09
C VAL A 47 2.87 5.58 3.41
N PHE A 48 1.72 5.20 3.98
CA PHE A 48 1.42 3.80 4.25
C PHE A 48 1.35 2.98 2.96
N SER A 49 0.71 3.49 1.90
CA SER A 49 0.68 2.87 0.57
C SER A 49 2.08 2.60 0.04
N PHE A 50 2.95 3.61 0.11
CA PHE A 50 4.32 3.50 -0.32
C PHE A 50 5.06 2.42 0.47
N VAL A 51 5.08 2.50 1.80
CA VAL A 51 5.81 1.53 2.65
C VAL A 51 5.28 0.11 2.46
N HIS A 52 3.96 -0.07 2.40
CA HIS A 52 3.35 -1.39 2.28
C HIS A 52 3.63 -2.04 0.92
N ARG A 53 3.61 -1.27 -0.18
CA ARG A 53 3.86 -1.78 -1.53
C ARG A 53 5.34 -1.86 -1.90
N THR A 54 6.22 -1.19 -1.17
CA THR A 54 7.67 -1.20 -1.45
C THR A 54 8.42 -2.04 -0.42
N ALA A 55 8.45 -1.63 0.85
CA ALA A 55 9.23 -2.28 1.89
C ALA A 55 8.63 -3.62 2.33
N ILE A 56 7.32 -3.63 2.67
CA ILE A 56 6.65 -4.86 3.13
C ILE A 56 6.58 -5.86 1.97
N GLN A 57 6.15 -5.42 0.78
CA GLN A 57 6.11 -6.28 -0.39
C GLN A 57 7.51 -6.78 -0.81
N ALA A 58 8.59 -6.00 -0.67
CA ALA A 58 9.95 -6.51 -0.93
C ALA A 58 10.36 -7.58 0.08
N ARG A 59 9.94 -7.45 1.35
CA ARG A 59 10.36 -8.37 2.42
C ARG A 59 9.58 -9.69 2.42
N PHE A 60 8.29 -9.63 2.12
CA PHE A 60 7.36 -10.77 2.20
C PHE A 60 6.90 -11.28 0.84
N HIS A 61 7.29 -10.58 -0.23
CA HIS A 61 6.92 -10.86 -1.61
C HIS A 61 5.41 -10.79 -1.88
N ALA A 62 4.65 -10.16 -0.97
CA ALA A 62 3.21 -10.00 -1.06
C ALA A 62 2.78 -8.77 -0.23
N THR A 63 1.69 -8.13 -0.64
CA THR A 63 0.92 -7.22 0.24
C THR A 63 -0.05 -8.03 1.09
N PHE A 64 -0.59 -7.43 2.16
CA PHE A 64 -1.54 -8.09 3.06
C PHE A 64 -2.68 -8.80 2.31
N GLY A 65 -3.34 -8.11 1.37
CA GLY A 65 -4.42 -8.67 0.58
C GLY A 65 -3.98 -9.83 -0.32
N LYS A 66 -2.77 -9.75 -0.91
CA LYS A 66 -2.20 -10.83 -1.72
C LYS A 66 -1.83 -12.04 -0.86
N TRP A 67 -1.26 -11.79 0.31
CA TRP A 67 -0.90 -12.84 1.25
C TRP A 67 -2.14 -13.62 1.71
N MET A 68 -3.23 -12.92 2.06
CA MET A 68 -4.50 -13.54 2.45
C MET A 68 -5.15 -14.39 1.35
N THR A 69 -4.84 -14.13 0.08
CA THR A 69 -5.36 -14.89 -1.07
C THR A 69 -4.36 -15.90 -1.65
N GLY A 70 -3.21 -16.09 -1.00
CA GLY A 70 -2.16 -17.00 -1.49
C GLY A 70 -1.47 -16.52 -2.77
N LEU A 71 -1.47 -15.21 -3.01
CA LEU A 71 -0.79 -14.57 -4.14
C LEU A 71 0.55 -13.99 -3.69
N CYS A 72 1.54 -14.00 -4.59
CA CYS A 72 2.81 -13.33 -4.42
C CYS A 72 3.20 -12.57 -5.68
N VAL A 73 4.15 -11.65 -5.52
CA VAL A 73 4.59 -10.74 -6.56
C VAL A 73 5.98 -11.13 -7.02
N VAL A 74 6.15 -11.25 -8.34
CA VAL A 74 7.40 -11.58 -9.02
C VAL A 74 7.71 -10.55 -10.10
N ARG A 75 8.98 -10.45 -10.51
CA ARG A 75 9.37 -9.65 -11.66
C ARG A 75 8.90 -10.36 -12.95
N PRO A 76 8.30 -9.64 -13.91
CA PRO A 76 7.83 -10.24 -15.16
C PRO A 76 8.97 -10.78 -16.03
N ASP A 77 10.14 -10.14 -16.00
CA ASP A 77 11.25 -10.47 -16.91
C ASP A 77 11.90 -11.84 -16.64
N ASP A 78 12.06 -12.19 -15.36
CA ASP A 78 12.84 -13.36 -14.93
C ASP A 78 12.16 -14.21 -13.86
N GLY A 79 10.94 -13.84 -13.43
CA GLY A 79 10.19 -14.53 -12.38
C GLY A 79 10.81 -14.41 -10.98
N THR A 80 11.87 -13.63 -10.80
CA THR A 80 12.55 -13.49 -9.50
C THR A 80 11.79 -12.57 -8.55
N TRP A 81 12.16 -12.59 -7.27
CA TRP A 81 11.57 -11.70 -6.28
C TRP A 81 11.94 -10.24 -6.56
N PRO A 82 10.95 -9.33 -6.53
CA PRO A 82 11.19 -7.93 -6.83
C PRO A 82 11.99 -7.26 -5.69
N SER A 83 13.06 -6.56 -6.04
CA SER A 83 13.82 -5.77 -5.08
C SER A 83 13.08 -4.51 -4.64
N PHE A 84 13.46 -3.95 -3.49
CA PHE A 84 12.88 -2.69 -3.00
C PHE A 84 12.92 -1.57 -4.05
N GLY A 85 14.07 -1.35 -4.69
CA GLY A 85 14.23 -0.31 -5.71
C GLY A 85 13.36 -0.53 -6.95
N TYR A 86 13.12 -1.79 -7.34
CA TYR A 86 12.19 -2.12 -8.41
C TYR A 86 10.75 -1.75 -8.03
N LEU A 87 10.33 -2.09 -6.81
CA LEU A 87 8.99 -1.77 -6.31
C LEU A 87 8.76 -0.27 -6.13
N VAL A 88 9.78 0.49 -5.72
CA VAL A 88 9.71 1.97 -5.65
C VAL A 88 9.43 2.56 -7.03
N LYS A 89 10.12 2.11 -8.07
CA LYS A 89 9.87 2.57 -9.45
C LYS A 89 8.46 2.20 -9.91
N ALA A 90 8.03 0.97 -9.65
CA ALA A 90 6.68 0.51 -9.98
C ALA A 90 5.60 1.35 -9.25
N TRP A 91 5.84 1.74 -8.00
CA TRP A 91 4.92 2.59 -7.23
C TRP A 91 4.76 3.97 -7.87
N PHE A 92 5.87 4.62 -8.25
CA PHE A 92 5.80 5.93 -8.91
C PHE A 92 5.14 5.86 -10.29
N ARG A 93 5.39 4.80 -11.07
CA ARG A 93 4.67 4.56 -12.33
C ARG A 93 3.17 4.43 -12.11
N SER A 94 2.77 3.63 -11.12
CA SER A 94 1.36 3.45 -10.74
C SER A 94 0.71 4.77 -10.32
N ALA A 95 1.43 5.58 -9.52
CA ALA A 95 0.94 6.87 -9.07
C ALA A 95 0.78 7.85 -10.23
N GLY A 96 1.74 7.89 -11.16
CA GLY A 96 1.66 8.70 -12.37
C GLY A 96 0.53 8.27 -13.31
N ALA A 97 0.30 6.97 -13.48
CA ALA A 97 -0.81 6.43 -14.26
C ALA A 97 -2.16 6.82 -13.63
N ALA A 98 -2.30 6.66 -12.32
CA ALA A 98 -3.51 7.06 -11.59
C ALA A 98 -3.82 8.56 -11.72
N LEU A 99 -2.80 9.43 -11.71
CA LEU A 99 -2.97 10.88 -11.95
C LEU A 99 -3.45 11.19 -13.37
N GLN A 100 -3.03 10.38 -14.35
CA GLN A 100 -3.45 10.50 -15.75
C GLN A 100 -4.78 9.82 -16.05
N SER A 101 -5.43 9.23 -15.03
CA SER A 101 -6.60 8.34 -15.19
C SER A 101 -6.35 7.15 -16.12
N ASP A 102 -5.09 6.75 -16.23
CA ASP A 102 -4.65 5.60 -17.01
C ASP A 102 -4.51 4.39 -16.08
N THR A 103 -5.05 3.25 -16.50
CA THR A 103 -4.94 2.00 -15.76
C THR A 103 -3.71 1.26 -16.23
N ALA A 104 -2.59 1.40 -15.50
CA ALA A 104 -1.44 0.54 -15.69
C ALA A 104 -1.84 -0.94 -15.52
N THR A 105 -1.61 -1.75 -16.54
CA THR A 105 -1.92 -3.17 -16.57
C THR A 105 -0.83 -4.00 -15.89
N ASP A 106 -1.22 -5.02 -15.14
CA ASP A 106 -0.30 -5.89 -14.40
C ASP A 106 0.60 -6.68 -15.37
N GLY A 107 1.93 -6.61 -15.18
CA GLY A 107 2.91 -7.34 -15.99
C GLY A 107 3.33 -6.67 -17.30
N GLU A 108 2.65 -5.60 -17.74
CA GLU A 108 3.09 -4.73 -18.84
C GLU A 108 4.00 -3.60 -18.33
N ASP A 109 4.83 -3.03 -19.20
CA ASP A 109 5.72 -1.88 -18.92
C ASP A 109 6.68 -2.03 -17.73
N GLY A 110 7.06 -3.26 -17.42
CA GLY A 110 7.95 -3.59 -16.30
C GLY A 110 7.28 -3.42 -14.94
N MET A 111 5.95 -3.51 -14.87
CA MET A 111 5.20 -3.64 -13.63
C MET A 111 5.33 -5.05 -13.05
N PRO A 112 5.37 -5.20 -11.72
CA PRO A 112 5.42 -6.51 -11.08
C PRO A 112 4.24 -7.40 -11.49
N ALA A 113 4.50 -8.68 -11.76
CA ALA A 113 3.48 -9.68 -12.06
C ALA A 113 2.98 -10.35 -10.77
N VAL A 114 1.68 -10.68 -10.73
CA VAL A 114 1.06 -11.39 -9.61
C VAL A 114 0.87 -12.86 -9.99
N VAL A 115 1.43 -13.75 -9.18
CA VAL A 115 1.34 -15.21 -9.37
C VAL A 115 0.80 -15.88 -8.13
N ARG A 116 0.18 -17.05 -8.28
CA ARG A 116 -0.23 -17.87 -7.15
C ARG A 116 1.04 -18.43 -6.48
N ARG A 117 1.15 -18.29 -5.16
CA ARG A 117 2.21 -18.95 -4.39
C ARG A 117 2.01 -20.45 -4.60
N GLN A 118 3.04 -21.16 -5.08
CA GLN A 118 3.01 -22.62 -5.03
C GLN A 118 2.98 -23.01 -3.56
N SER A 119 1.81 -23.44 -3.07
CA SER A 119 1.77 -24.29 -1.89
C SER A 119 2.55 -25.54 -2.28
N GLU A 120 3.63 -25.85 -1.58
CA GLU A 120 4.16 -27.21 -1.58
C GLU A 120 2.96 -28.14 -1.43
N SER A 121 2.82 -29.06 -2.38
CA SER A 121 1.74 -30.01 -2.36
C SER A 121 1.73 -30.68 -0.99
N PHE A 122 0.55 -30.75 -0.37
CA PHE A 122 0.30 -31.73 0.67
C PHE A 122 0.25 -33.14 0.03
N ASP A 123 1.28 -33.49 -0.74
CA ASP A 123 1.59 -34.85 -1.20
C ASP A 123 2.72 -35.37 -0.31
N THR A 124 2.41 -35.54 0.98
CA THR A 124 3.10 -36.45 1.91
C THR A 124 2.44 -36.26 3.27
N LEU A 125 1.35 -36.98 3.51
CA LEU A 125 1.03 -37.69 4.76
C LEU A 125 -0.17 -38.60 4.54
#